data_AF-A0A7M7NC48-F1
#
_entry.id   AF-A0A7M7NC48-F1
#
_cell.length_a   1.000
_cell.length_b   1.000
_cell.length_c   1.000
_cell.angle_alpha   90.00
_cell.angle_beta   90.00
_cell.angle_gamma   90.00
#
_symmetry.space_group_name_H-M   'P 1'
#
loop_
_entity.id
_entity.type
_entity.pdbx_description
1 polymer ?
#
loop_
_entity_poly.entity_id
_entity_poly.type
_entity_poly.pdbx_seq_one_letter_code
_entity_poly.pdbx_strand_id
1 'polypeptide(L)'
;MIADQYFPNVQEMTESLSSDSVDEHASTLRSVARDIESDDQMCAIGRELGFSESVLDRFAASNREEGLLNQVSSMTGLFDTIIQFLLTHSRSKDDTFECDYHALLQNLGKVALTGLLKDEQKMVFEDTDLQGVEEYEVIGIKLGLLSKKTIPVKYMINGKASKTYIEFFHKMAQEYCASKFLAGSQGDLDHFLKNVRRSATPLMYADVLRFLAGSGDNLLMSSIQLILELEERVISKDIKHRLLLDCIGEARGDISKSTTDYPTFFDDGKLCLQSLPSSAVMGLGRLPPNVQIQITSVDLMYCHLRAKLTRTLWIGLRSCPNLEEMKVWGCCLQNFKLSTLPFIKRLTLGHLDNSNDHSSLISAVPNVQSLKVESSPNFDNLQQVLYSVMTGLGECNGQLRSLHVSGCSGQMSMAPQSLSVA
;
A
#
# COMPACT_ATOMS: atom_id res chain seq x y z
N MET A 1 -25.66 -33.46 26.59
CA MET A 1 -26.83 -32.60 26.38
C MET A 1 -26.57 -31.20 26.95
N ILE A 2 -25.45 -30.57 26.57
CA ILE A 2 -25.15 -29.14 26.71
C ILE A 2 -24.21 -28.86 25.52
N ALA A 3 -24.72 -28.31 24.42
CA ALA A 3 -23.96 -28.03 23.20
C ALA A 3 -24.70 -27.05 22.28
N ASP A 4 -26.02 -27.24 22.13
CA ASP A 4 -26.81 -26.68 21.03
C ASP A 4 -27.33 -25.24 21.28
N GLN A 5 -26.55 -24.38 21.94
CA GLN A 5 -27.05 -23.08 22.45
C GLN A 5 -26.22 -21.83 22.12
N TYR A 6 -25.16 -21.93 21.30
CA TYR A 6 -24.29 -20.78 20.98
C TYR A 6 -24.19 -20.37 19.50
N PHE A 7 -24.55 -21.22 18.52
CA PHE A 7 -24.39 -20.89 17.09
C PHE A 7 -25.50 -21.44 16.16
N PRO A 8 -26.69 -20.85 16.14
CA PRO A 8 -27.53 -20.86 14.93
C PRO A 8 -26.90 -19.96 13.84
N ASN A 9 -27.15 -20.27 12.57
CA ASN A 9 -26.83 -19.46 11.38
C ASN A 9 -25.33 -19.25 11.03
N VAL A 10 -24.49 -20.28 11.13
CA VAL A 10 -23.16 -20.31 10.46
C VAL A 10 -23.27 -20.72 8.98
N GLN A 11 -24.48 -21.01 8.48
CA GLN A 11 -24.71 -21.63 7.17
C GLN A 11 -25.09 -20.63 6.05
N GLU A 12 -25.28 -19.34 6.35
CA GLU A 12 -25.55 -18.28 5.36
C GLU A 12 -24.29 -17.49 4.91
N MET A 13 -23.14 -17.67 5.57
CA MET A 13 -21.91 -16.91 5.30
C MET A 13 -20.91 -17.61 4.35
N THR A 14 -21.31 -18.69 3.66
CA THR A 14 -20.38 -19.53 2.88
C THR A 14 -20.53 -19.46 1.35
N GLU A 15 -21.38 -18.58 0.80
CA GLU A 15 -21.61 -18.47 -0.66
C GLU A 15 -21.02 -17.22 -1.33
N SER A 16 -20.40 -16.28 -0.59
CA SER A 16 -19.96 -14.98 -1.11
C SER A 16 -18.47 -14.86 -1.49
N LEU A 17 -17.62 -15.82 -1.14
CA LEU A 17 -16.17 -15.75 -1.41
C LEU A 17 -15.79 -16.52 -2.69
N SER A 18 -16.12 -15.93 -3.84
CA SER A 18 -15.49 -16.27 -5.12
C SER A 18 -14.04 -15.74 -5.18
N SER A 19 -13.22 -16.29 -6.09
CA SER A 19 -11.79 -15.98 -6.23
C SER A 19 -11.47 -14.51 -6.46
N ASP A 20 -12.44 -13.75 -6.97
CA ASP A 20 -12.21 -12.43 -7.55
C ASP A 20 -12.29 -11.31 -6.49
N SER A 21 -12.83 -11.60 -5.29
CA SER A 21 -13.02 -10.63 -4.20
C SER A 21 -11.74 -10.30 -3.41
N VAL A 22 -10.73 -11.18 -3.45
CA VAL A 22 -9.54 -11.11 -2.58
C VAL A 22 -8.74 -9.83 -2.82
N ASP A 23 -8.57 -9.42 -4.08
CA ASP A 23 -7.88 -8.17 -4.43
C ASP A 23 -8.71 -6.92 -4.06
N GLU A 24 -10.04 -6.99 -4.10
CA GLU A 24 -10.91 -5.85 -3.76
C GLU A 24 -10.90 -5.57 -2.25
N HIS A 25 -11.06 -6.58 -1.40
CA HIS A 25 -10.91 -6.43 0.06
C HIS A 25 -9.49 -6.02 0.44
N ALA A 26 -8.45 -6.60 -0.19
CA ALA A 26 -7.07 -6.20 0.06
C ALA A 26 -6.76 -4.77 -0.45
N SER A 27 -7.45 -4.28 -1.49
CA SER A 27 -7.38 -2.87 -1.90
C SER A 27 -8.05 -1.95 -0.88
N THR A 28 -9.18 -2.37 -0.32
CA THR A 28 -9.97 -1.64 0.68
C THR A 28 -9.21 -1.52 2.00
N LEU A 29 -8.70 -2.64 2.54
CA LEU A 29 -7.83 -2.66 3.72
C LEU A 29 -6.61 -1.75 3.56
N ARG A 30 -5.93 -1.84 2.42
CA ARG A 30 -4.79 -0.96 2.11
C ARG A 30 -5.23 0.50 2.01
N SER A 31 -6.40 0.81 1.47
CA SER A 31 -6.95 2.18 1.42
C SER A 31 -7.23 2.74 2.82
N VAL A 32 -8.08 2.07 3.61
CA VAL A 32 -8.58 2.61 4.89
C VAL A 32 -7.46 2.73 5.94
N ALA A 33 -6.50 1.80 5.94
CA ALA A 33 -5.39 1.79 6.91
C ALA A 33 -4.42 2.99 6.81
N ARG A 34 -4.62 3.88 5.83
CA ARG A 34 -3.84 5.12 5.64
C ARG A 34 -4.70 6.38 5.68
N ASP A 35 -5.97 6.21 6.02
CA ASP A 35 -6.95 7.28 6.25
C ASP A 35 -7.58 7.22 7.66
N ILE A 36 -7.11 6.34 8.56
CA ILE A 36 -7.65 6.19 9.93
C ILE A 36 -7.47 7.49 10.74
N GLU A 37 -8.50 8.32 10.73
CA GLU A 37 -8.66 9.54 11.53
C GLU A 37 -9.84 9.41 12.51
N SER A 38 -10.72 8.42 12.33
CA SER A 38 -11.82 8.08 13.24
C SER A 38 -11.85 6.60 13.63
N ASP A 39 -12.50 6.32 14.77
CA ASP A 39 -12.78 4.96 15.22
C ASP A 39 -13.60 4.16 14.20
N ASP A 40 -14.51 4.80 13.45
CA ASP A 40 -15.34 4.12 12.44
C ASP A 40 -14.51 3.48 11.31
N GLN A 41 -13.39 4.12 10.94
CA GLN A 41 -12.47 3.62 9.93
C GLN A 41 -11.63 2.47 10.47
N MET A 42 -11.26 2.50 11.75
CA MET A 42 -10.67 1.36 12.45
C MET A 42 -11.68 0.20 12.53
N CYS A 43 -12.94 0.45 12.88
CA CYS A 43 -13.99 -0.56 12.90
C CYS A 43 -14.25 -1.15 11.50
N ALA A 44 -14.20 -0.34 10.45
CA ALA A 44 -14.30 -0.82 9.07
C ALA A 44 -13.14 -1.76 8.69
N ILE A 45 -11.88 -1.36 8.97
CA ILE A 45 -10.72 -2.25 8.83
C ILE A 45 -10.90 -3.52 9.66
N GLY A 46 -11.37 -3.36 10.90
CA GLY A 46 -11.50 -4.42 11.88
C GLY A 46 -12.47 -5.52 11.44
N ARG A 47 -13.61 -5.14 10.86
CA ARG A 47 -14.57 -6.05 10.23
C ARG A 47 -13.95 -6.77 9.03
N GLU A 48 -13.25 -6.05 8.16
CA GLU A 48 -12.54 -6.62 7.02
C GLU A 48 -11.33 -7.50 7.41
N LEU A 49 -10.82 -7.34 8.63
CA LEU A 49 -9.85 -8.22 9.30
C LEU A 49 -10.52 -9.30 10.18
N GLY A 50 -11.84 -9.46 10.13
CA GLY A 50 -12.57 -10.53 10.83
C GLY A 50 -12.66 -10.40 12.36
N PHE A 51 -12.30 -9.26 12.95
CA PHE A 51 -12.48 -9.02 14.38
C PHE A 51 -13.96 -8.82 14.72
N SER A 52 -14.44 -9.43 15.81
CA SER A 52 -15.82 -9.22 16.28
C SER A 52 -16.06 -7.77 16.72
N GLU A 53 -17.26 -7.24 16.53
CA GLU A 53 -17.70 -5.93 17.03
C GLU A 53 -17.27 -5.68 18.49
N SER A 54 -17.41 -6.69 19.37
CA SER A 54 -17.03 -6.55 20.78
C SER A 54 -15.54 -6.28 21.02
N VAL A 55 -14.65 -6.61 20.08
CA VAL A 55 -13.22 -6.25 20.13
C VAL A 55 -13.04 -4.83 19.61
N LEU A 56 -13.76 -4.46 18.55
CA LEU A 56 -13.70 -3.15 17.90
C LEU A 56 -14.25 -2.03 18.78
N ASP A 57 -15.40 -2.24 19.46
CA ASP A 57 -15.96 -1.32 20.45
C ASP A 57 -14.95 -0.99 21.57
N ARG A 58 -14.20 -2.01 22.02
CA ARG A 58 -13.19 -1.89 23.08
C ARG A 58 -11.88 -1.26 22.59
N PHE A 59 -11.44 -1.57 21.37
CA PHE A 59 -10.33 -0.86 20.74
C PHE A 59 -10.66 0.61 20.56
N ALA A 60 -11.86 0.93 20.04
CA ALA A 60 -12.35 2.29 19.87
C ALA A 60 -12.46 3.04 21.22
N ALA A 61 -12.94 2.38 22.28
CA ALA A 61 -12.96 2.97 23.62
C ALA A 61 -11.54 3.30 24.13
N SER A 62 -10.61 2.34 24.08
CA SER A 62 -9.21 2.54 24.47
C SER A 62 -8.51 3.59 23.60
N ASN A 63 -8.79 3.63 22.29
CA ASN A 63 -8.27 4.66 21.39
C ASN A 63 -8.75 6.08 21.75
N ARG A 64 -10.01 6.24 22.20
CA ARG A 64 -10.53 7.54 22.66
C ARG A 64 -9.93 8.01 23.98
N GLU A 65 -9.48 7.09 24.83
CA GLU A 65 -8.87 7.41 26.14
C GLU A 65 -7.34 7.59 26.06
N GLU A 66 -6.64 6.74 25.29
CA GLU A 66 -5.18 6.69 25.22
C GLU A 66 -4.59 7.26 23.92
N GLY A 67 -5.41 7.45 22.88
CA GLY A 67 -4.96 8.02 21.59
C GLY A 67 -4.07 7.08 20.77
N LEU A 68 -4.20 5.77 20.92
CA LEU A 68 -3.33 4.73 20.33
C LEU A 68 -3.08 4.90 18.82
N LEU A 69 -4.09 5.30 18.05
CA LEU A 69 -3.99 5.49 16.60
C LEU A 69 -3.31 6.81 16.21
N ASN A 70 -3.26 7.81 17.09
CA ASN A 70 -2.64 9.12 16.78
C ASN A 70 -1.12 9.02 16.51
N GLN A 71 -0.51 7.88 16.82
CA GLN A 71 0.91 7.60 16.58
C GLN A 71 1.14 6.64 15.40
N VAL A 72 0.07 6.04 14.84
CA VAL A 72 0.14 5.09 13.73
C VAL A 72 0.30 5.83 12.42
N SER A 73 1.45 5.65 11.77
CA SER A 73 1.82 6.29 10.50
C SER A 73 2.12 5.30 9.37
N SER A 74 2.01 3.99 9.65
CA SER A 74 2.29 2.91 8.71
C SER A 74 1.46 1.65 9.02
N MET A 75 1.33 0.72 8.07
CA MET A 75 0.60 -0.54 8.29
C MET A 75 1.32 -1.43 9.31
N THR A 76 2.65 -1.41 9.31
CA THR A 76 3.48 -2.10 10.29
C THR A 76 3.23 -1.55 11.69
N GLY A 77 3.14 -0.22 11.82
CA GLY A 77 2.75 0.44 13.07
C GLY A 77 1.31 0.09 13.51
N LEU A 78 0.37 -0.03 12.57
CA LEU A 78 -1.01 -0.43 12.87
C LEU A 78 -1.06 -1.85 13.46
N PHE A 79 -0.36 -2.81 12.84
CA PHE A 79 -0.27 -4.17 13.36
C PHE A 79 0.55 -4.24 14.67
N ASP A 80 1.66 -3.51 14.80
CA ASP A 80 2.40 -3.40 16.07
C ASP A 80 1.46 -2.94 17.21
N THR A 81 0.63 -1.91 16.98
CA THR A 81 -0.36 -1.41 17.95
C THR A 81 -1.49 -2.41 18.23
N ILE A 82 -2.10 -3.03 17.21
CA ILE A 82 -3.22 -3.98 17.39
C ILE A 82 -2.79 -5.19 18.24
N ILE A 83 -1.63 -5.77 17.96
CA ILE A 83 -1.15 -6.94 18.72
C ILE A 83 -0.83 -6.56 20.18
N GLN A 84 -0.23 -5.39 20.42
CA GLN A 84 0.04 -4.91 21.79
C GLN A 84 -1.25 -4.61 22.57
N PHE A 85 -2.28 -4.05 21.92
CA PHE A 85 -3.61 -3.90 22.51
C PHE A 85 -4.22 -5.26 22.89
N LEU A 86 -4.21 -6.25 21.99
CA LEU A 86 -4.78 -7.57 22.26
C LEU A 86 -4.09 -8.29 23.42
N LEU A 87 -2.75 -8.19 23.51
CA LEU A 87 -1.98 -8.71 24.65
C LEU A 87 -2.34 -8.01 25.96
N THR A 88 -2.35 -6.67 25.96
CA THR A 88 -2.66 -5.86 27.15
C THR A 88 -4.08 -6.09 27.64
N HIS A 89 -5.05 -6.18 26.72
CA HIS A 89 -6.45 -6.47 27.01
C HIS A 89 -6.67 -7.91 27.52
N SER A 90 -5.83 -8.85 27.11
CA SER A 90 -5.87 -10.22 27.62
C SER A 90 -5.31 -10.32 29.04
N ARG A 91 -4.20 -9.62 29.32
CA ARG A 91 -3.66 -9.47 30.68
C ARG A 91 -4.67 -8.82 31.63
N SER A 92 -5.36 -7.76 31.19
CA SER A 92 -6.36 -7.05 32.01
C SER A 92 -7.66 -7.82 32.28
N LYS A 93 -7.80 -9.04 31.74
CA LYS A 93 -8.96 -9.93 31.91
C LYS A 93 -8.64 -11.21 32.69
N ASP A 94 -7.35 -11.53 32.79
CA ASP A 94 -6.85 -12.82 33.23
C ASP A 94 -5.43 -12.60 33.74
N ASP A 95 -5.30 -12.44 35.06
CA ASP A 95 -4.01 -12.20 35.73
C ASP A 95 -3.02 -13.37 35.55
N THR A 96 -3.46 -14.51 35.01
CA THR A 96 -2.61 -15.67 34.67
C THR A 96 -2.15 -15.68 33.21
N PHE A 97 -2.60 -14.73 32.38
CA PHE A 97 -2.18 -14.62 30.98
C PHE A 97 -0.80 -13.95 30.85
N GLU A 98 0.25 -14.75 30.99
CA GLU A 98 1.61 -14.35 30.63
C GLU A 98 1.93 -14.73 29.19
N CYS A 99 2.42 -13.75 28.40
CA CYS A 99 2.94 -13.95 27.05
C CYS A 99 3.79 -12.73 26.66
N ASP A 100 4.99 -12.95 26.10
CA ASP A 100 5.79 -11.88 25.49
C ASP A 100 5.43 -11.66 24.01
N TYR A 101 5.48 -10.39 23.61
CA TYR A 101 5.23 -9.91 22.26
C TYR A 101 6.15 -10.53 21.20
N HIS A 102 7.45 -10.59 21.50
CA HIS A 102 8.45 -11.09 20.57
C HIS A 102 8.41 -12.62 20.52
N ALA A 103 8.24 -13.28 21.66
CA ALA A 103 8.05 -14.74 21.73
C ALA A 103 6.85 -15.20 20.89
N LEU A 104 5.71 -14.53 20.99
CA LEU A 104 4.52 -14.82 20.18
C LEU A 104 4.79 -14.68 18.67
N LEU A 105 5.35 -13.55 18.26
CA LEU A 105 5.58 -13.24 16.85
C LEU A 105 6.72 -14.06 16.24
N GLN A 106 7.72 -14.47 17.02
CA GLN A 106 8.77 -15.39 16.56
C GLN A 106 8.20 -16.79 16.30
N ASN A 107 7.44 -17.35 17.24
CA ASN A 107 6.91 -18.71 17.09
C ASN A 107 5.83 -18.81 16.00
N LEU A 108 4.82 -17.93 16.01
CA LEU A 108 3.80 -17.91 14.96
C LEU A 108 4.36 -17.42 13.61
N GLY A 109 5.32 -16.49 13.62
CA GLY A 109 5.96 -15.99 12.42
C GLY A 109 6.81 -17.02 11.68
N LYS A 110 7.41 -17.97 12.41
CA LYS A 110 8.11 -19.11 11.80
C LYS A 110 7.14 -20.03 11.04
N VAL A 111 5.98 -20.32 11.62
CA VAL A 111 4.90 -21.08 10.94
C VAL A 111 4.40 -20.32 9.72
N ALA A 112 4.11 -19.02 9.89
CA ALA A 112 3.66 -18.13 8.83
C ALA A 112 4.61 -18.11 7.61
N LEU A 113 5.91 -17.88 7.85
CA LEU A 113 6.95 -17.92 6.83
C LEU A 113 7.04 -19.29 6.16
N THR A 114 6.98 -20.37 6.93
CA THR A 114 7.00 -21.75 6.43
C THR A 114 5.77 -22.06 5.55
N GLY A 115 4.65 -21.38 5.77
CA GLY A 115 3.50 -21.40 4.87
C GLY A 115 3.74 -20.61 3.58
N LEU A 116 4.21 -19.36 3.70
CA LEU A 116 4.46 -18.44 2.58
C LEU A 116 5.58 -18.88 1.63
N LEU A 117 6.49 -19.78 2.08
CA LEU A 117 7.57 -20.34 1.26
C LEU A 117 7.22 -21.68 0.57
N LYS A 118 5.98 -22.17 0.71
CA LYS A 118 5.45 -23.29 -0.10
C LYS A 118 4.89 -22.74 -1.42
N ASP A 119 4.94 -23.54 -2.48
CA ASP A 119 4.72 -23.10 -3.88
C ASP A 119 3.41 -22.32 -4.13
N GLU A 120 2.34 -22.62 -3.38
CA GLU A 120 1.02 -21.99 -3.48
C GLU A 120 0.74 -20.92 -2.40
N GLN A 121 1.72 -20.57 -1.56
CA GLN A 121 1.56 -19.83 -0.29
C GLN A 121 0.49 -20.44 0.62
N LYS A 122 0.88 -21.44 1.42
CA LYS A 122 -0.04 -22.18 2.31
C LYS A 122 -0.66 -21.23 3.35
N MET A 123 -1.96 -20.99 3.21
CA MET A 123 -2.79 -20.17 4.12
C MET A 123 -3.47 -21.00 5.23
N VAL A 124 -3.79 -22.27 4.94
CA VAL A 124 -4.54 -23.16 5.84
C VAL A 124 -3.62 -24.23 6.40
N PHE A 125 -3.40 -24.22 7.71
CA PHE A 125 -2.48 -25.08 8.45
C PHE A 125 -3.20 -26.25 9.12
N GLU A 126 -2.45 -27.30 9.44
CA GLU A 126 -2.91 -28.47 10.20
C GLU A 126 -2.12 -28.56 11.51
N ASP A 127 -2.58 -29.35 12.50
CA ASP A 127 -1.89 -29.48 13.80
C ASP A 127 -0.39 -29.85 13.65
N THR A 128 -0.01 -30.52 12.55
CA THR A 128 1.38 -30.90 12.23
C THR A 128 2.25 -29.75 11.72
N ASP A 129 1.70 -28.66 11.19
CA ASP A 129 2.50 -27.49 10.79
C ASP A 129 2.84 -26.59 12.01
N LEU A 130 2.14 -26.78 13.15
CA LEU A 130 2.33 -26.05 14.42
C LEU A 130 3.01 -26.89 15.51
N GLN A 131 3.54 -28.07 15.16
CA GLN A 131 4.25 -28.93 16.10
C GLN A 131 5.49 -28.23 16.68
N GLY A 132 5.58 -28.18 18.00
CA GLY A 132 6.62 -27.45 18.74
C GLY A 132 6.32 -25.97 19.01
N VAL A 133 5.13 -25.46 18.63
CA VAL A 133 4.64 -24.12 19.00
C VAL A 133 3.21 -24.14 19.56
N GLU A 134 2.76 -25.27 20.12
CA GLU A 134 1.38 -25.54 20.55
C GLU A 134 0.88 -24.54 21.61
N GLU A 135 1.77 -24.04 22.49
CA GLU A 135 1.48 -22.97 23.45
C GLU A 135 1.10 -21.66 22.74
N TYR A 136 1.87 -21.28 21.73
CA TYR A 136 1.65 -20.06 20.94
C TYR A 136 0.47 -20.19 19.98
N GLU A 137 0.10 -21.41 19.57
CA GLU A 137 -1.18 -21.66 18.91
C GLU A 137 -2.35 -21.29 19.84
N VAL A 138 -2.38 -21.84 21.06
CA VAL A 138 -3.47 -21.59 22.02
C VAL A 138 -3.57 -20.11 22.38
N ILE A 139 -2.42 -19.44 22.57
CA ILE A 139 -2.36 -17.99 22.77
C ILE A 139 -2.85 -17.22 21.53
N GLY A 140 -2.43 -17.62 20.33
CA GLY A 140 -2.87 -17.03 19.07
C GLY A 140 -4.38 -17.13 18.87
N ILE A 141 -5.00 -18.27 19.21
CA ILE A 141 -6.46 -18.46 19.19
C ILE A 141 -7.13 -17.58 20.24
N LYS A 142 -6.61 -17.53 21.48
CA LYS A 142 -7.15 -16.70 22.58
C LYS A 142 -7.15 -15.21 22.24
N LEU A 143 -6.14 -14.74 21.49
CA LEU A 143 -6.01 -13.37 21.01
C LEU A 143 -6.81 -13.08 19.72
N GLY A 144 -7.40 -14.08 19.07
CA GLY A 144 -8.05 -13.94 17.77
C GLY A 144 -7.09 -13.80 16.58
N LEU A 145 -5.80 -14.11 16.77
CA LEU A 145 -4.79 -14.09 15.71
C LEU A 145 -4.87 -15.33 14.80
N LEU A 146 -5.39 -16.43 15.35
CA LEU A 146 -5.62 -17.68 14.65
C LEU A 146 -7.08 -18.12 14.77
N SER A 147 -7.66 -18.57 13.67
CA SER A 147 -8.86 -19.41 13.67
C SER A 147 -8.46 -20.87 13.94
N LYS A 148 -9.35 -21.67 14.55
CA LYS A 148 -9.19 -23.13 14.61
C LYS A 148 -10.54 -23.82 14.43
N LYS A 149 -10.63 -24.71 13.43
CA LYS A 149 -11.86 -25.38 13.00
C LYS A 149 -11.63 -26.88 12.84
N THR A 150 -12.32 -27.68 13.65
CA THR A 150 -12.27 -29.16 13.57
C THR A 150 -13.52 -29.67 12.88
N ILE A 151 -13.35 -30.40 11.77
CA ILE A 151 -14.45 -30.92 10.95
C ILE A 151 -14.40 -32.46 10.97
N PRO A 152 -15.51 -33.18 11.25
CA PRO A 152 -15.54 -34.64 11.15
C PRO A 152 -15.37 -35.07 9.69
N VAL A 153 -14.49 -36.04 9.42
CA VAL A 153 -14.27 -36.56 8.07
C VAL A 153 -15.22 -37.72 7.78
N LYS A 154 -15.80 -37.74 6.56
CA LYS A 154 -16.80 -38.73 6.12
C LYS A 154 -16.30 -40.18 6.19
N TYR A 155 -15.00 -40.37 6.10
CA TYR A 155 -14.29 -41.65 6.25
C TYR A 155 -13.03 -41.38 7.07
N MET A 156 -12.57 -42.34 7.89
CA MET A 156 -11.34 -42.16 8.68
C MET A 156 -10.11 -42.04 7.76
N ILE A 157 -9.35 -40.96 7.92
CA ILE A 157 -8.10 -40.71 7.18
C ILE A 157 -6.95 -40.87 8.17
N ASN A 158 -6.00 -41.76 7.87
CA ASN A 158 -4.85 -42.07 8.74
C ASN A 158 -5.24 -42.36 10.20
N GLY A 159 -6.38 -43.02 10.42
CA GLY A 159 -6.94 -43.33 11.74
C GLY A 159 -7.65 -42.17 12.45
N LYS A 160 -7.65 -40.95 11.90
CA LYS A 160 -8.39 -39.81 12.46
C LYS A 160 -9.82 -39.76 11.89
N ALA A 161 -10.80 -39.54 12.78
CA ALA A 161 -12.23 -39.35 12.43
C ALA A 161 -12.60 -37.86 12.22
N SER A 162 -11.66 -36.94 12.41
CA SER A 162 -11.79 -35.51 12.11
C SER A 162 -10.50 -34.97 11.49
N LYS A 163 -10.60 -33.83 10.80
CA LYS A 163 -9.47 -33.02 10.37
C LYS A 163 -9.57 -31.63 10.97
N THR A 164 -8.43 -31.13 11.43
CA THR A 164 -8.26 -29.81 12.01
C THR A 164 -7.70 -28.86 10.96
N TYR A 165 -8.22 -27.63 10.94
CA TYR A 165 -7.73 -26.53 10.12
C TYR A 165 -7.46 -25.33 11.03
N ILE A 166 -6.33 -24.65 10.80
CA ILE A 166 -5.88 -23.48 11.56
C ILE A 166 -5.46 -22.42 10.55
N GLU A 167 -5.93 -21.18 10.70
CA GLU A 167 -5.70 -20.11 9.72
C GLU A 167 -5.33 -18.83 10.45
N PHE A 168 -4.46 -17.99 9.88
CA PHE A 168 -4.34 -16.60 10.35
C PHE A 168 -5.62 -15.83 9.97
N PHE A 169 -6.07 -14.91 10.82
CA PHE A 169 -7.32 -14.15 10.59
C PHE A 169 -7.36 -13.43 9.23
N HIS A 170 -6.21 -13.05 8.69
CA HIS A 170 -6.07 -12.46 7.36
C HIS A 170 -4.68 -12.75 6.77
N LYS A 171 -4.54 -12.74 5.44
CA LYS A 171 -3.24 -12.99 4.76
C LYS A 171 -2.14 -12.02 5.22
N MET A 172 -2.49 -10.74 5.37
CA MET A 172 -1.55 -9.74 5.86
C MET A 172 -1.09 -9.99 7.30
N ALA A 173 -1.88 -10.71 8.13
CA ALA A 173 -1.45 -11.10 9.47
C ALA A 173 -0.39 -12.22 9.42
N GLN A 174 -0.53 -13.18 8.50
CA GLN A 174 0.51 -14.17 8.22
C GLN A 174 1.79 -13.48 7.72
N GLU A 175 1.68 -12.56 6.75
CA GLU A 175 2.82 -11.83 6.18
C GLU A 175 3.52 -10.92 7.21
N TYR A 176 2.73 -10.28 8.08
CA TYR A 176 3.23 -9.52 9.23
C TYR A 176 3.99 -10.41 10.22
N CYS A 177 3.39 -11.50 10.70
CA CYS A 177 4.05 -12.44 11.60
C CYS A 177 5.35 -12.99 10.99
N ALA A 178 5.33 -13.36 9.71
CA ALA A 178 6.52 -13.79 8.98
C ALA A 178 7.63 -12.72 8.97
N SER A 179 7.30 -11.45 8.71
CA SER A 179 8.29 -10.36 8.76
C SER A 179 8.87 -10.14 10.17
N LYS A 180 8.07 -10.32 11.23
CA LYS A 180 8.50 -10.14 12.62
C LYS A 180 9.36 -11.32 13.12
N PHE A 181 9.16 -12.52 12.57
CA PHE A 181 10.11 -13.62 12.71
C PHE A 181 11.44 -13.30 12.01
N LEU A 182 11.39 -12.96 10.70
CA LEU A 182 12.57 -12.61 9.88
C LEU A 182 13.38 -11.46 10.49
N ALA A 183 12.73 -10.44 11.04
CA ALA A 183 13.37 -9.30 11.71
C ALA A 183 14.22 -9.69 12.94
N GLY A 184 13.97 -10.86 13.54
CA GLY A 184 14.75 -11.40 14.67
C GLY A 184 15.74 -12.51 14.30
N SER A 185 15.77 -12.99 13.05
CA SER A 185 16.68 -14.06 12.61
C SER A 185 17.37 -13.70 11.29
N GLN A 186 18.63 -13.24 11.39
CA GLN A 186 19.44 -12.86 10.22
C GLN A 186 19.63 -14.03 9.24
N GLY A 187 19.78 -15.27 9.73
CA GLY A 187 19.98 -16.44 8.89
C GLY A 187 18.74 -16.78 8.05
N ASP A 188 17.55 -16.65 8.64
CA ASP A 188 16.28 -16.82 7.92
C ASP A 188 16.01 -15.63 6.98
N LEU A 189 16.39 -14.41 7.36
CA LEU A 189 16.34 -13.22 6.50
C LEU A 189 17.23 -13.36 5.25
N ASP A 190 18.49 -13.74 5.41
CA ASP A 190 19.42 -13.95 4.29
C ASP A 190 18.91 -15.04 3.33
N HIS A 191 18.33 -16.11 3.88
CA HIS A 191 17.71 -17.19 3.10
C HIS A 191 16.44 -16.72 2.38
N PHE A 192 15.56 -15.98 3.06
CA PHE A 192 14.34 -15.40 2.48
C PHE A 192 14.67 -14.45 1.33
N LEU A 193 15.53 -13.45 1.54
CA LEU A 193 15.92 -12.48 0.50
C LEU A 193 16.58 -13.17 -0.69
N LYS A 194 17.35 -14.24 -0.47
CA LYS A 194 17.95 -15.08 -1.51
C LYS A 194 16.90 -15.86 -2.32
N ASN A 195 15.79 -16.28 -1.69
CA ASN A 195 14.71 -16.99 -2.35
C ASN A 195 13.79 -16.02 -3.13
N VAL A 196 13.43 -14.87 -2.56
CA VAL A 196 12.63 -13.85 -3.27
C VAL A 196 13.35 -13.36 -4.53
N ARG A 197 14.67 -13.10 -4.45
CA ARG A 197 15.52 -12.73 -5.61
C ARG A 197 15.52 -13.77 -6.74
N ARG A 198 15.17 -15.03 -6.44
CA ARG A 198 15.14 -16.17 -7.39
C ARG A 198 13.72 -16.58 -7.78
N SER A 199 12.70 -15.95 -7.20
CA SER A 199 11.31 -16.27 -7.49
C SER A 199 10.91 -15.78 -8.88
N ALA A 200 10.09 -16.55 -9.59
CA ALA A 200 9.37 -16.07 -10.76
C ALA A 200 8.22 -15.12 -10.39
N THR A 201 7.80 -15.11 -9.12
CA THR A 201 6.65 -14.37 -8.57
C THR A 201 7.03 -13.54 -7.33
N PRO A 202 8.07 -12.68 -7.37
CA PRO A 202 8.55 -11.95 -6.18
C PRO A 202 7.49 -11.04 -5.55
N LEU A 203 6.48 -10.61 -6.33
CA LEU A 203 5.35 -9.81 -5.87
C LEU A 203 4.49 -10.51 -4.80
N MET A 204 4.51 -11.84 -4.72
CA MET A 204 3.81 -12.60 -3.66
C MET A 204 4.39 -12.35 -2.26
N TYR A 205 5.55 -11.68 -2.16
CA TYR A 205 6.21 -11.31 -0.92
C TYR A 205 6.20 -9.79 -0.66
N ALA A 206 5.46 -9.01 -1.46
CA ALA A 206 5.46 -7.54 -1.40
C ALA A 206 5.09 -6.99 -0.02
N ASP A 207 3.97 -7.44 0.57
CA ASP A 207 3.56 -6.98 1.90
C ASP A 207 4.50 -7.52 3.02
N VAL A 208 5.21 -8.65 2.82
CA VAL A 208 6.28 -9.12 3.76
C VAL A 208 7.49 -8.18 3.76
N LEU A 209 7.96 -7.78 2.58
CA LEU A 209 9.07 -6.80 2.43
C LEU A 209 8.68 -5.43 3.00
N ARG A 210 7.42 -5.05 2.83
CA ARG A 210 6.82 -3.84 3.39
C ARG A 210 6.79 -3.88 4.93
N PHE A 211 6.34 -4.98 5.55
CA PHE A 211 6.38 -5.14 7.01
C PHE A 211 7.80 -5.29 7.59
N LEU A 212 8.74 -5.85 6.83
CA LEU A 212 10.18 -5.82 7.17
C LEU A 212 10.69 -4.39 7.22
N ALA A 213 10.42 -3.58 6.19
CA ALA A 213 10.84 -2.18 6.11
C ALA A 213 10.30 -1.32 7.28
N GLY A 214 9.06 -1.53 7.70
CA GLY A 214 8.49 -0.86 8.88
C GLY A 214 8.97 -1.39 10.23
N SER A 215 9.78 -2.45 10.26
CA SER A 215 10.32 -3.05 11.50
C SER A 215 11.72 -2.54 11.87
N GLY A 216 12.45 -1.89 10.96
CA GLY A 216 13.68 -1.16 11.29
C GLY A 216 14.54 -0.77 10.08
N ASP A 217 15.35 0.28 10.24
CA ASP A 217 16.07 0.95 9.15
C ASP A 217 17.02 0.02 8.36
N ASN A 218 17.70 -0.91 9.04
CA ASN A 218 18.52 -1.92 8.36
C ASN A 218 17.67 -2.86 7.48
N LEU A 219 16.45 -3.20 7.91
CA LEU A 219 15.52 -4.06 7.17
C LEU A 219 14.86 -3.31 6.00
N LEU A 220 14.62 -2.00 6.16
CA LEU A 220 14.27 -1.09 5.06
C LEU A 220 15.37 -1.11 3.99
N MET A 221 16.63 -0.94 4.38
CA MET A 221 17.77 -0.97 3.45
C MET A 221 17.92 -2.34 2.77
N SER A 222 17.80 -3.46 3.50
CA SER A 222 17.81 -4.81 2.90
C SER A 222 16.66 -5.02 1.91
N SER A 223 15.47 -4.49 2.20
CA SER A 223 14.30 -4.60 1.33
C SER A 223 14.45 -3.75 0.07
N ILE A 224 14.92 -2.50 0.20
CA ILE A 224 15.27 -1.62 -0.92
C ILE A 224 16.32 -2.28 -1.81
N GLN A 225 17.43 -2.78 -1.25
CA GLN A 225 18.50 -3.42 -2.00
C GLN A 225 18.00 -4.63 -2.80
N LEU A 226 17.17 -5.48 -2.19
CA LEU A 226 16.55 -6.60 -2.90
C LEU A 226 15.65 -6.11 -4.05
N ILE A 227 14.79 -5.10 -3.83
CA ILE A 227 13.90 -4.57 -4.86
C ILE A 227 14.70 -3.99 -6.04
N LEU A 228 15.80 -3.28 -5.77
CA LEU A 228 16.71 -2.75 -6.79
C LEU A 228 17.40 -3.85 -7.60
N GLU A 229 17.72 -4.99 -6.97
CA GLU A 229 18.30 -6.16 -7.64
C GLU A 229 17.31 -7.02 -8.44
N LEU A 230 15.99 -6.79 -8.32
CA LEU A 230 15.00 -7.49 -9.15
C LEU A 230 15.08 -7.03 -10.62
N GLU A 231 15.16 -8.01 -11.53
CA GLU A 231 15.28 -7.80 -12.97
C GLU A 231 13.98 -7.27 -13.60
N GLU A 232 14.07 -6.32 -14.54
CA GLU A 232 12.88 -5.70 -15.17
C GLU A 232 12.01 -6.69 -15.98
N ARG A 233 12.55 -7.85 -16.35
CA ARG A 233 11.81 -8.94 -17.01
C ARG A 233 10.89 -9.73 -16.04
N VAL A 234 11.05 -9.55 -14.73
CA VAL A 234 10.26 -10.21 -13.67
C VAL A 234 9.31 -9.20 -13.00
N ILE A 235 9.75 -7.96 -12.85
CA ILE A 235 8.97 -6.86 -12.26
C ILE A 235 9.11 -5.60 -13.12
N SER A 236 8.00 -5.07 -13.64
CA SER A 236 8.05 -3.84 -14.44
C SER A 236 8.46 -2.64 -13.59
N LYS A 237 9.09 -1.66 -14.24
CA LYS A 237 9.71 -0.49 -13.59
C LYS A 237 8.74 0.32 -12.71
N ASP A 238 7.48 0.44 -13.12
CA ASP A 238 6.41 1.09 -12.33
C ASP A 238 6.07 0.32 -11.05
N ILE A 239 5.99 -1.01 -11.10
CA ILE A 239 5.75 -1.86 -9.92
C ILE A 239 6.99 -1.82 -9.01
N LYS A 240 8.20 -1.83 -9.59
CA LYS A 240 9.47 -1.72 -8.86
C LYS A 240 9.55 -0.41 -8.06
N HIS A 241 9.25 0.74 -8.69
CA HIS A 241 9.16 2.02 -7.98
C HIS A 241 8.06 2.04 -6.93
N ARG A 242 6.88 1.49 -7.25
CA ARG A 242 5.78 1.38 -6.29
C ARG A 242 6.22 0.60 -5.04
N LEU A 243 6.92 -0.53 -5.18
CA LEU A 243 7.41 -1.30 -4.02
C LEU A 243 8.46 -0.54 -3.20
N LEU A 244 9.37 0.20 -3.84
CA LEU A 244 10.30 1.09 -3.13
C LEU A 244 9.53 2.11 -2.29
N LEU A 245 8.57 2.81 -2.89
CA LEU A 245 7.73 3.79 -2.19
C LEU A 245 6.82 3.15 -1.13
N ASP A 246 6.28 1.96 -1.37
CA ASP A 246 5.48 1.21 -0.39
C ASP A 246 6.35 0.86 0.84
N CYS A 247 7.62 0.48 0.67
CA CYS A 247 8.57 0.22 1.79
C CYS A 247 9.02 1.50 2.51
N ILE A 248 9.37 2.55 1.77
CA ILE A 248 9.72 3.89 2.30
C ILE A 248 8.54 4.48 3.09
N GLY A 249 7.31 4.22 2.63
CA GLY A 249 6.08 4.58 3.32
C GLY A 249 5.91 3.92 4.69
N GLU A 250 6.56 2.78 4.96
CA GLU A 250 6.45 2.06 6.23
C GLU A 250 7.51 2.42 7.28
N ALA A 251 8.62 3.02 6.86
CA ALA A 251 9.79 3.29 7.71
C ALA A 251 9.43 3.95 9.05
N ARG A 252 10.26 3.77 10.08
CA ARG A 252 10.08 4.41 11.39
C ARG A 252 10.68 5.83 11.39
N GLY A 253 10.10 6.75 12.18
CA GLY A 253 10.56 8.14 12.25
C GLY A 253 10.36 8.96 10.96
N ASP A 254 11.08 10.08 10.81
CA ASP A 254 10.98 10.95 9.63
C ASP A 254 12.21 10.84 8.73
N ILE A 255 12.22 9.82 7.88
CA ILE A 255 13.31 9.57 6.93
C ILE A 255 13.47 10.63 5.83
N SER A 256 12.53 11.57 5.66
CA SER A 256 12.74 12.75 4.79
C SER A 256 13.84 13.68 5.32
N LYS A 257 14.24 13.51 6.59
CA LYS A 257 15.36 14.20 7.26
C LYS A 257 16.57 13.28 7.47
N SER A 258 16.57 12.08 6.90
CA SER A 258 17.66 11.12 7.05
C SER A 258 18.92 11.61 6.33
N THR A 259 20.08 11.41 6.97
CA THR A 259 21.41 11.61 6.38
C THR A 259 22.05 10.30 5.91
N THR A 260 21.30 9.20 5.89
CA THR A 260 21.74 7.93 5.30
C THR A 260 21.87 8.11 3.79
N ASP A 261 22.98 7.63 3.22
CA ASP A 261 23.16 7.61 1.77
C ASP A 261 22.43 6.39 1.18
N TYR A 262 21.16 6.60 0.79
CA TYR A 262 20.38 5.61 0.07
C TYR A 262 20.91 5.45 -1.37
N PRO A 263 20.95 4.22 -1.94
CA PRO A 263 21.41 4.00 -3.30
C PRO A 263 20.55 4.72 -4.35
N THR A 264 21.00 4.74 -5.60
CA THR A 264 20.19 5.23 -6.72
C THR A 264 18.94 4.37 -6.87
N PHE A 265 17.76 5.00 -6.88
CA PHE A 265 16.47 4.34 -7.10
C PHE A 265 15.96 4.54 -8.53
N PHE A 266 16.38 5.65 -9.17
CA PHE A 266 15.85 6.15 -10.43
C PHE A 266 17.01 6.47 -11.37
N ASP A 267 17.67 5.44 -11.92
CA ASP A 267 18.95 5.56 -12.64
C ASP A 267 18.89 6.44 -13.91
N ASP A 268 17.71 6.57 -14.53
CA ASP A 268 17.40 7.47 -15.65
C ASP A 268 16.70 8.78 -15.22
N GLY A 269 16.59 9.00 -13.90
CA GLY A 269 15.84 10.08 -13.27
C GLY A 269 14.32 9.97 -13.40
N LYS A 270 13.78 8.84 -13.90
CA LYS A 270 12.34 8.70 -14.16
C LYS A 270 11.59 7.97 -13.06
N LEU A 271 10.60 8.64 -12.50
CA LEU A 271 9.66 8.10 -11.53
C LEU A 271 8.34 7.67 -12.22
N CYS A 272 8.25 6.41 -12.64
CA CYS A 272 7.00 5.79 -13.11
C CYS A 272 6.07 5.48 -11.93
N LEU A 273 4.86 6.06 -11.90
CA LEU A 273 3.83 5.87 -10.87
C LEU A 273 2.49 5.44 -11.49
N GLN A 274 2.25 4.13 -11.55
CA GLN A 274 1.02 3.57 -12.10
C GLN A 274 0.05 3.08 -11.00
N SER A 275 -1.25 3.37 -11.15
CA SER A 275 -2.34 2.91 -10.29
C SER A 275 -2.03 3.03 -8.79
N LEU A 276 -1.55 4.22 -8.39
CA LEU A 276 -0.93 4.47 -7.08
C LEU A 276 -1.80 4.03 -5.88
N PRO A 277 -1.34 3.10 -5.03
CA PRO A 277 -1.86 2.98 -3.68
C PRO A 277 -1.40 4.17 -2.83
N SER A 278 -2.20 4.54 -1.84
CA SER A 278 -1.84 5.60 -0.89
C SER A 278 -0.58 5.34 -0.03
N SER A 279 -0.01 4.12 -0.03
CA SER A 279 1.27 3.81 0.62
C SER A 279 2.46 4.32 -0.19
N ALA A 280 2.43 4.13 -1.51
CA ALA A 280 3.42 4.71 -2.41
C ALA A 280 3.32 6.25 -2.46
N VAL A 281 2.10 6.81 -2.36
CA VAL A 281 1.90 8.26 -2.11
C VAL A 281 2.54 8.67 -0.78
N MET A 282 2.36 7.84 0.26
CA MET A 282 3.04 7.92 1.56
C MET A 282 4.57 8.04 1.41
N GLY A 283 5.18 7.04 0.78
CA GLY A 283 6.63 6.98 0.54
C GLY A 283 7.17 8.14 -0.29
N LEU A 284 6.40 8.65 -1.26
CA LEU A 284 6.82 9.81 -2.05
C LEU A 284 6.98 11.06 -1.17
N GLY A 285 6.04 11.29 -0.26
CA GLY A 285 6.14 12.37 0.74
C GLY A 285 7.25 12.17 1.78
N ARG A 286 7.86 10.97 1.83
CA ARG A 286 8.90 10.57 2.79
C ARG A 286 10.26 10.27 2.15
N LEU A 287 10.44 10.53 0.85
CA LEU A 287 11.70 10.26 0.16
C LEU A 287 12.89 10.97 0.85
N PRO A 288 14.04 10.29 1.04
CA PRO A 288 15.27 10.92 1.51
C PRO A 288 15.78 12.02 0.57
N PRO A 289 16.47 13.07 1.06
CA PRO A 289 16.90 14.20 0.21
C PRO A 289 17.85 13.80 -0.93
N ASN A 290 18.73 12.82 -0.70
CA ASN A 290 19.64 12.30 -1.74
C ASN A 290 18.91 11.50 -2.83
N VAL A 291 17.65 11.10 -2.61
CA VAL A 291 16.76 10.46 -3.57
C VAL A 291 15.87 11.49 -4.28
N GLN A 292 15.35 12.50 -3.56
CA GLN A 292 14.54 13.59 -4.13
C GLN A 292 15.25 14.31 -5.30
N ILE A 293 16.58 14.45 -5.23
CA ILE A 293 17.40 15.07 -6.28
C ILE A 293 17.63 14.17 -7.50
N GLN A 294 17.38 12.86 -7.42
CA GLN A 294 17.53 11.93 -8.56
C GLN A 294 16.39 12.11 -9.56
N ILE A 295 15.21 12.50 -9.09
CA ILE A 295 13.98 12.54 -9.90
C ILE A 295 13.97 13.79 -10.79
N THR A 296 13.98 13.56 -12.11
CA THR A 296 13.91 14.60 -13.16
C THR A 296 12.60 14.54 -13.96
N SER A 297 11.95 13.38 -13.99
CA SER A 297 10.67 13.16 -14.69
C SER A 297 9.72 12.28 -13.89
N VAL A 298 8.41 12.50 -14.02
CA VAL A 298 7.36 11.65 -13.42
C VAL A 298 6.28 11.27 -14.43
N ASP A 299 5.93 9.97 -14.49
CA ASP A 299 4.77 9.47 -15.21
C ASP A 299 3.68 9.10 -14.20
N LEU A 300 2.63 9.91 -14.06
CA LEU A 300 1.39 9.52 -13.38
C LEU A 300 0.49 8.78 -14.38
N MET A 301 0.18 7.51 -14.13
CA MET A 301 -0.65 6.69 -15.03
C MET A 301 -1.78 5.97 -14.28
N TYR A 302 -3.02 6.16 -14.72
CA TYR A 302 -4.22 5.50 -14.17
C TYR A 302 -4.44 5.69 -12.66
N CYS A 303 -3.91 6.77 -12.09
CA CYS A 303 -4.02 7.09 -10.66
C CYS A 303 -5.37 7.74 -10.35
N HIS A 304 -6.16 7.12 -9.48
CA HIS A 304 -7.49 7.58 -9.08
C HIS A 304 -7.46 7.99 -7.58
N LEU A 305 -7.32 9.29 -7.32
CA LEU A 305 -7.01 9.82 -5.99
C LEU A 305 -8.04 10.87 -5.51
N ARG A 306 -8.43 10.75 -4.24
CA ARG A 306 -9.27 11.71 -3.51
C ARG A 306 -8.45 12.91 -3.02
N ALA A 307 -9.11 14.05 -2.79
CA ALA A 307 -8.53 15.33 -2.38
C ALA A 307 -7.31 15.28 -1.42
N LYS A 308 -7.42 14.53 -0.32
CA LYS A 308 -6.33 14.36 0.66
C LYS A 308 -5.09 13.71 0.03
N LEU A 309 -5.26 12.61 -0.68
CA LEU A 309 -4.18 11.85 -1.32
C LEU A 309 -3.57 12.61 -2.50
N THR A 310 -4.39 13.28 -3.31
CA THR A 310 -3.93 14.17 -4.40
C THR A 310 -3.05 15.30 -3.84
N ARG A 311 -3.42 15.88 -2.69
CA ARG A 311 -2.63 16.90 -1.99
C ARG A 311 -1.30 16.33 -1.46
N THR A 312 -1.30 15.13 -0.86
CA THR A 312 -0.06 14.48 -0.39
C THR A 312 0.89 14.16 -1.55
N LEU A 313 0.37 13.62 -2.67
CA LEU A 313 1.12 13.39 -3.89
C LEU A 313 1.81 14.68 -4.36
N TRP A 314 1.08 15.79 -4.42
CA TRP A 314 1.61 17.09 -4.84
C TRP A 314 2.68 17.67 -3.89
N ILE A 315 2.58 17.39 -2.59
CA ILE A 315 3.61 17.77 -1.62
C ILE A 315 4.89 16.96 -1.87
N GLY A 316 4.80 15.65 -2.10
CA GLY A 316 5.94 14.80 -2.45
C GLY A 316 6.61 15.20 -3.77
N LEU A 317 5.83 15.47 -4.82
CA LEU A 317 6.36 15.96 -6.11
C LEU A 317 7.04 17.33 -5.97
N ARG A 318 6.50 18.24 -5.14
CA ARG A 318 7.11 19.55 -4.86
C ARG A 318 8.48 19.43 -4.19
N SER A 319 8.72 18.39 -3.40
CA SER A 319 10.01 18.13 -2.75
C SER A 319 11.11 17.66 -3.71
N CYS A 320 10.80 17.35 -4.97
CA CYS A 320 11.80 16.94 -5.96
C CYS A 320 12.31 18.16 -6.76
N PRO A 321 13.47 18.76 -6.42
CA PRO A 321 13.87 20.07 -6.97
C PRO A 321 14.28 20.02 -8.45
N ASN A 322 14.66 18.84 -8.93
CA ASN A 322 15.12 18.60 -10.30
C ASN A 322 14.00 18.13 -11.25
N LEU A 323 12.76 17.99 -10.75
CA LEU A 323 11.61 17.51 -11.51
C LEU A 323 11.20 18.53 -12.58
N GLU A 324 11.61 18.30 -13.84
CA GLU A 324 11.28 19.17 -14.97
C GLU A 324 10.14 18.64 -15.85
N GLU A 325 9.93 17.32 -15.86
CA GLU A 325 8.91 16.67 -16.71
C GLU A 325 7.80 16.02 -15.89
N MET A 326 6.57 16.20 -16.36
CA MET A 326 5.40 15.54 -15.81
C MET A 326 4.54 15.00 -16.95
N LYS A 327 4.19 13.72 -16.87
CA LYS A 327 3.15 13.10 -17.70
C LYS A 327 1.99 12.70 -16.79
N VAL A 328 0.77 12.99 -17.24
CA VAL A 328 -0.47 12.60 -16.55
C VAL A 328 -1.37 11.89 -17.55
N TRP A 329 -1.67 10.62 -17.31
CA TRP A 329 -2.32 9.74 -18.29
C TRP A 329 -3.44 8.91 -17.68
N GLY A 330 -4.69 9.16 -18.06
CA GLY A 330 -5.84 8.37 -17.59
C GLY A 330 -6.09 8.42 -16.08
N CYS A 331 -5.63 9.47 -15.42
CA CYS A 331 -5.80 9.67 -13.97
C CYS A 331 -7.12 10.38 -13.65
N CYS A 332 -7.64 10.17 -12.44
CA CYS A 332 -8.66 11.00 -11.81
C CYS A 332 -8.05 11.63 -10.54
N LEU A 333 -7.69 12.91 -10.62
CA LEU A 333 -6.95 13.62 -9.58
C LEU A 333 -7.82 14.69 -8.95
N GLN A 334 -8.70 14.30 -8.03
CA GLN A 334 -9.60 15.23 -7.36
C GLN A 334 -8.78 16.20 -6.49
N ASN A 335 -8.70 17.49 -6.84
CA ASN A 335 -8.41 18.62 -5.95
C ASN A 335 -8.53 19.97 -6.70
N PHE A 336 -9.41 20.87 -6.25
CA PHE A 336 -9.62 22.22 -6.83
C PHE A 336 -8.58 23.28 -6.36
N LYS A 337 -7.65 22.90 -5.48
CA LYS A 337 -6.57 23.77 -4.98
C LYS A 337 -5.28 22.95 -4.82
N LEU A 338 -4.70 22.59 -5.97
CA LEU A 338 -3.37 22.00 -6.05
C LEU A 338 -2.30 23.02 -5.66
N SER A 339 -1.17 22.55 -5.14
CA SER A 339 -0.01 23.41 -4.86
C SER A 339 0.82 23.59 -6.14
N THR A 340 1.51 24.72 -6.29
CA THR A 340 2.36 24.92 -7.47
C THR A 340 3.60 24.01 -7.45
N LEU A 341 3.93 23.42 -8.61
CA LEU A 341 5.15 22.69 -8.91
C LEU A 341 5.98 23.57 -9.88
N PRO A 342 6.76 24.55 -9.37
CA PRO A 342 7.38 25.59 -10.21
C PRO A 342 8.53 25.08 -11.08
N PHE A 343 8.98 23.84 -10.90
CA PHE A 343 10.11 23.25 -11.62
C PHE A 343 9.68 22.60 -12.96
N ILE A 344 8.40 22.26 -13.12
CA ILE A 344 7.88 21.63 -14.34
C ILE A 344 7.99 22.58 -15.54
N LYS A 345 8.74 22.15 -16.55
CA LYS A 345 8.93 22.84 -17.84
C LYS A 345 8.22 22.12 -18.98
N ARG A 346 8.00 20.80 -18.84
CA ARG A 346 7.43 19.92 -19.88
C ARG A 346 6.27 19.13 -19.29
N LEU A 347 5.05 19.39 -19.76
CA LEU A 347 3.83 18.69 -19.34
C LEU A 347 3.25 17.89 -20.50
N THR A 348 2.95 16.62 -20.29
CA THR A 348 2.18 15.78 -21.22
C THR A 348 0.88 15.32 -20.54
N LEU A 349 -0.25 15.65 -21.14
CA LEU A 349 -1.57 15.23 -20.70
C LEU A 349 -2.16 14.25 -21.72
N GLY A 350 -2.73 13.14 -21.28
CA GLY A 350 -3.37 12.19 -22.18
C GLY A 350 -4.46 11.34 -21.53
N HIS A 351 -5.36 10.83 -22.37
CA HIS A 351 -6.54 10.05 -21.93
C HIS A 351 -7.30 10.77 -20.80
N LEU A 352 -7.55 12.07 -20.99
CA LEU A 352 -8.14 12.96 -20.00
C LEU A 352 -9.64 12.69 -19.81
N ASP A 353 -10.04 12.33 -18.60
CA ASP A 353 -11.45 12.16 -18.22
C ASP A 353 -12.07 13.47 -17.69
N ASN A 354 -13.36 13.68 -18.01
CA ASN A 354 -14.18 14.84 -17.66
C ASN A 354 -14.33 15.04 -16.13
N SER A 355 -14.02 14.04 -15.29
CA SER A 355 -14.03 14.18 -13.82
C SER A 355 -12.88 15.03 -13.26
N ASN A 356 -11.87 15.36 -14.07
CA ASN A 356 -10.72 16.14 -13.65
C ASN A 356 -10.90 17.65 -13.87
N ASP A 357 -10.46 18.44 -12.91
CA ASP A 357 -10.19 19.87 -13.12
C ASP A 357 -8.83 20.04 -13.82
N HIS A 358 -8.82 19.94 -15.16
CA HIS A 358 -7.61 20.14 -15.95
C HIS A 358 -7.03 21.56 -15.81
N SER A 359 -7.90 22.55 -15.58
CA SER A 359 -7.52 23.93 -15.28
C SER A 359 -6.65 23.97 -14.02
N SER A 360 -7.14 23.49 -12.86
CA SER A 360 -6.35 23.40 -11.62
C SER A 360 -5.02 22.65 -11.80
N LEU A 361 -4.99 21.59 -12.62
CA LEU A 361 -3.78 20.82 -12.87
C LEU A 361 -2.73 21.61 -13.67
N ILE A 362 -3.16 22.41 -14.66
CA ILE A 362 -2.27 23.25 -15.48
C ILE A 362 -1.83 24.50 -14.72
N SER A 363 -2.73 25.16 -13.99
CA SER A 363 -2.41 26.30 -13.12
C SER A 363 -1.45 25.91 -11.99
N ALA A 364 -1.41 24.63 -11.59
CA ALA A 364 -0.42 24.08 -10.67
C ALA A 364 1.00 23.95 -11.26
N VAL A 365 1.22 24.13 -12.56
CA VAL A 365 2.55 24.05 -13.21
C VAL A 365 2.88 25.36 -13.98
N PRO A 366 2.98 26.51 -13.28
CA PRO A 366 2.92 27.85 -13.87
C PRO A 366 4.09 28.26 -14.78
N ASN A 367 5.13 27.41 -14.89
CA ASN A 367 6.35 27.62 -15.68
C ASN A 367 6.48 26.65 -16.87
N VAL A 368 5.40 25.96 -17.27
CA VAL A 368 5.40 25.06 -18.44
C VAL A 368 5.76 25.83 -19.71
N GLN A 369 6.78 25.33 -20.41
CA GLN A 369 7.28 25.86 -21.68
C GLN A 369 6.84 24.98 -22.87
N SER A 370 6.62 23.68 -22.64
CA SER A 370 6.06 22.76 -23.63
C SER A 370 4.91 21.96 -23.03
N LEU A 371 3.73 22.07 -23.66
CA LEU A 371 2.53 21.31 -23.31
C LEU A 371 2.15 20.39 -24.48
N LYS A 372 2.04 19.09 -24.22
CA LYS A 372 1.46 18.10 -25.12
C LYS A 372 0.11 17.63 -24.59
N VAL A 373 -0.90 17.57 -25.45
CA VAL A 373 -2.25 17.08 -25.13
C VAL A 373 -2.65 15.99 -26.12
N GLU A 374 -2.97 14.80 -25.60
CA GLU A 374 -3.32 13.60 -26.38
C GLU A 374 -4.76 13.15 -26.06
N SER A 375 -5.69 13.38 -26.99
CA SER A 375 -7.06 12.93 -26.82
C SER A 375 -7.15 11.40 -27.00
N SER A 376 -8.04 10.78 -26.24
CA SER A 376 -8.35 9.35 -26.40
C SER A 376 -9.12 9.11 -27.70
N PRO A 377 -8.93 7.96 -28.40
CA PRO A 377 -9.67 7.62 -29.61
C PRO A 377 -11.20 7.55 -29.41
N ASN A 378 -11.66 7.33 -28.18
CA ASN A 378 -13.08 7.11 -27.85
C ASN A 378 -13.74 8.34 -27.19
N PHE A 379 -13.24 9.56 -27.47
CA PHE A 379 -13.57 10.75 -26.67
C PHE A 379 -13.81 11.98 -27.55
N ASP A 380 -15.06 12.18 -27.97
CA ASP A 380 -15.47 13.25 -28.90
C ASP A 380 -15.36 14.68 -28.31
N ASN A 381 -15.09 14.81 -27.01
CA ASN A 381 -15.16 16.08 -26.28
C ASN A 381 -13.87 16.91 -26.30
N LEU A 382 -13.13 16.89 -27.42
CA LEU A 382 -11.86 17.62 -27.59
C LEU A 382 -12.01 19.13 -27.31
N GLN A 383 -13.17 19.72 -27.61
CA GLN A 383 -13.43 21.15 -27.34
C GLN A 383 -13.46 21.48 -25.84
N GLN A 384 -14.06 20.65 -24.98
CA GLN A 384 -14.04 20.90 -23.52
C GLN A 384 -12.64 20.74 -22.95
N VAL A 385 -11.89 19.72 -23.39
CA VAL A 385 -10.48 19.54 -23.00
C VAL A 385 -9.64 20.76 -23.41
N LEU A 386 -9.79 21.23 -24.65
CA LEU A 386 -9.12 22.46 -25.13
C LEU A 386 -9.54 23.70 -24.35
N TYR A 387 -10.82 23.83 -24.00
CA TYR A 387 -11.30 24.95 -23.18
C TYR A 387 -10.61 24.98 -21.81
N SER A 388 -10.64 23.88 -21.05
CA SER A 388 -9.98 23.80 -19.74
C SER A 388 -8.45 23.96 -19.83
N VAL A 389 -7.83 23.47 -20.92
CA VAL A 389 -6.41 23.73 -21.22
C VAL A 389 -6.15 25.23 -21.41
N MET A 390 -6.95 25.92 -22.22
CA MET A 390 -6.81 27.37 -22.43
C MET A 390 -7.11 28.18 -21.18
N THR A 391 -8.06 27.75 -20.33
CA THR A 391 -8.32 28.36 -19.02
C THR A 391 -7.10 28.28 -18.10
N GLY A 392 -6.56 27.08 -17.87
CA GLY A 392 -5.38 26.90 -17.02
C GLY A 392 -4.12 27.57 -17.57
N LEU A 393 -3.96 27.62 -18.90
CA LEU A 393 -2.89 28.38 -19.55
C LEU A 393 -3.04 29.90 -19.37
N GLY A 394 -4.27 30.43 -19.29
CA GLY A 394 -4.54 31.83 -18.98
C GLY A 394 -4.19 32.23 -17.54
N GLU A 395 -4.14 31.26 -16.62
CA GLU A 395 -3.68 31.43 -15.24
C GLU A 395 -2.16 31.20 -15.07
N CYS A 396 -1.45 30.74 -16.11
CA CYS A 396 0.00 30.55 -16.10
C CYS A 396 0.75 31.85 -16.47
N ASN A 397 2.04 31.94 -16.10
CA ASN A 397 2.88 33.13 -16.28
C ASN A 397 3.33 33.39 -17.74
N GLY A 398 2.53 33.03 -18.76
CA GLY A 398 2.82 33.29 -20.17
C GLY A 398 4.07 32.63 -20.75
N GLN A 399 4.63 31.61 -20.08
CA GLN A 399 5.92 31.00 -20.47
C GLN A 399 5.84 29.94 -21.58
N LEU A 400 4.63 29.61 -22.05
CA LEU A 400 4.40 28.55 -23.04
C LEU A 400 5.02 28.91 -24.40
N ARG A 401 5.91 28.03 -24.89
CA ARG A 401 6.61 28.18 -26.18
C ARG A 401 6.09 27.23 -27.24
N SER A 402 5.58 26.06 -26.84
CA SER A 402 5.03 25.06 -27.74
C SER A 402 3.81 24.35 -27.15
N LEU A 403 2.72 24.35 -27.90
CA LEU A 403 1.51 23.56 -27.65
C LEU A 403 1.38 22.51 -28.76
N HIS A 404 1.32 21.23 -28.41
CA HIS A 404 1.07 20.15 -29.36
C HIS A 404 -0.22 19.41 -28.96
N VAL A 405 -1.27 19.57 -29.77
CA VAL A 405 -2.54 18.86 -29.59
C VAL A 405 -2.67 17.78 -30.65
N SER A 406 -2.94 16.54 -30.24
CA SER A 406 -3.24 15.43 -31.14
C SER A 406 -4.43 14.63 -30.65
N GLY A 407 -5.34 14.33 -31.58
CA GLY A 407 -6.46 13.42 -31.39
C GLY A 407 -6.72 12.62 -32.66
N CYS A 408 -7.62 11.64 -32.59
CA CYS A 408 -7.88 10.72 -33.71
C CYS A 408 -8.67 11.34 -34.88
N SER A 409 -9.01 12.63 -34.82
CA SER A 409 -9.75 13.40 -35.83
C SER A 409 -8.94 14.60 -36.37
N GLY A 410 -7.68 14.36 -36.72
CA GLY A 410 -6.83 15.31 -37.47
C GLY A 410 -5.85 16.12 -36.61
N GLN A 411 -4.69 16.44 -37.19
CA GLN A 411 -3.68 17.28 -36.54
C GLN A 411 -4.06 18.77 -36.67
N MET A 412 -4.43 19.42 -35.57
CA MET A 412 -4.52 20.88 -35.49
C MET A 412 -3.25 21.46 -34.87
N SER A 413 -2.30 21.84 -35.74
CA SER A 413 -1.13 22.62 -35.34
C SER A 413 -1.52 24.09 -35.14
N MET A 414 -1.61 24.51 -33.88
CA MET A 414 -1.89 25.89 -33.48
C MET A 414 -0.58 26.57 -33.05
N ALA A 415 0.02 27.35 -33.95
CA ALA A 415 1.13 28.23 -33.58
C ALA A 415 0.61 29.35 -32.65
N PRO A 416 1.31 29.67 -31.54
CA PRO A 416 0.86 30.73 -30.64
C PRO A 416 1.00 32.09 -31.32
N GLN A 417 -0.13 32.66 -31.75
CA GLN A 417 -0.19 34.09 -32.07
C GLN A 417 -0.02 34.90 -30.78
N SER A 418 0.66 36.04 -30.87
CA SER A 418 1.01 36.88 -29.73
C SER A 418 -0.23 37.49 -29.07
N LEU A 419 -0.72 36.85 -28.00
CA LEU A 419 -1.75 37.39 -27.12
C LEU A 419 -1.18 38.53 -26.27
N SER A 420 -1.25 39.75 -26.80
CA SER A 420 -1.08 40.97 -26.01
C SER A 420 -2.30 41.13 -25.09
N VAL A 421 -2.12 40.85 -23.80
CA VAL A 421 -3.10 41.20 -22.76
C VAL A 421 -3.14 42.73 -22.60
N ALA A 422 -4.34 43.26 -22.37
CA ALA A 422 -4.61 44.67 -22.05
C ALA A 422 -5.31 44.75 -20.68
#